data_AF-A0A173TRS9-F1
#
_entry.id   AF-A0A173TRS9-F1
#
_cell.length_a   1.000
_cell.length_b   1.000
_cell.length_c   1.000
_cell.angle_alpha   90.00
_cell.angle_beta   90.00
_cell.angle_gamma   90.00
#
_symmetry.space_group_name_H-M   'P 1'
#
loop_
_entity.id
_entity.type
_entity.pdbx_description
1 polymer ?
#
loop_
_entity_poly.entity_id
_entity_poly.type
_entity_poly.pdbx_seq_one_letter_code
_entity_poly.pdbx_strand_id
1 'polypeptide(L)'
;MKKEDLTVPAIFAEAIGMILGIVYIGLQIYYGIVYKVAPYKFICNIAGVVLIYVGLSLVSCQPEKINRLPKEVCVGKVRKYSVRMIRLVKLVFIIGLMVPCVGDVIGIELKDAYSLLVIAAILVITVFYEYRIIQLLRNDHHDQGQP
;
A
#
# COMPACT_ATOMS: atom_id res chain seq x y z
N MET A 1 -7.52 -24.16 -16.70
CA MET A 1 -7.11 -22.84 -16.16
C MET A 1 -8.10 -22.42 -15.09
N LYS A 2 -7.76 -22.54 -13.81
CA LYS A 2 -8.62 -22.20 -12.68
C LYS A 2 -8.31 -20.75 -12.25
N LYS A 3 -9.05 -19.79 -12.81
CA LYS A 3 -8.83 -18.33 -12.67
C LYS A 3 -9.71 -17.74 -11.56
N GLU A 4 -9.64 -18.23 -10.32
CA GLU A 4 -10.55 -17.73 -9.25
C GLU A 4 -9.85 -17.50 -7.91
N ASP A 5 -8.58 -17.11 -7.95
CA ASP A 5 -7.81 -16.82 -6.73
C ASP A 5 -7.07 -15.48 -6.80
N LEU A 6 -7.53 -14.55 -7.65
CA LEU A 6 -7.39 -13.14 -7.32
C LEU A 6 -8.36 -12.91 -6.15
N THR A 7 -7.84 -13.03 -4.93
CA THR A 7 -8.58 -12.81 -3.68
C THR A 7 -9.46 -11.58 -3.84
N VAL A 8 -10.78 -11.77 -3.96
CA VAL A 8 -11.80 -10.71 -4.02
C VAL A 8 -11.47 -9.49 -3.13
N PRO A 9 -11.08 -9.65 -1.85
CA PRO A 9 -10.66 -8.52 -1.00
C PRO A 9 -9.51 -7.67 -1.55
N ALA A 10 -8.61 -8.23 -2.36
CA ALA A 10 -7.50 -7.49 -2.96
C ALA A 10 -7.94 -6.61 -4.14
N ILE A 11 -8.99 -7.00 -4.86
CA ILE A 11 -9.61 -6.16 -5.90
C ILE A 11 -10.42 -5.05 -5.22
N PHE A 12 -11.19 -5.40 -4.18
CA PHE A 12 -11.93 -4.42 -3.39
C PHE A 12 -11.02 -3.37 -2.74
N ALA A 13 -9.90 -3.78 -2.13
CA ALA A 13 -8.92 -2.86 -1.55
C ALA A 13 -8.34 -1.90 -2.60
N GLU A 14 -8.10 -2.38 -3.82
CA GLU A 14 -7.57 -1.58 -4.91
C GLU A 14 -8.62 -0.59 -5.44
N ALA A 15 -9.87 -1.02 -5.57
CA ALA A 15 -10.98 -0.15 -5.94
C ALA A 15 -11.22 0.96 -4.89
N ILE A 16 -11.21 0.60 -3.60
CA ILE A 16 -11.32 1.56 -2.49
C ILE A 16 -10.14 2.54 -2.55
N GLY A 17 -8.92 2.04 -2.75
CA GLY A 17 -7.72 2.88 -2.88
C GLY A 17 -7.82 3.87 -4.03
N MET A 18 -8.37 3.48 -5.19
CA MET A 18 -8.60 4.40 -6.31
C MET A 18 -9.64 5.46 -5.98
N ILE A 19 -10.78 5.08 -5.40
CA ILE A 19 -11.83 6.02 -5.01
C ILE A 19 -11.29 7.04 -4.01
N LEU A 20 -10.60 6.57 -2.96
CA LEU A 20 -9.99 7.45 -1.96
C LEU A 20 -8.93 8.37 -2.58
N GLY A 21 -8.14 7.89 -3.53
CA GLY A 21 -7.17 8.72 -4.25
C GLY A 21 -7.83 9.84 -5.06
N ILE A 22 -8.96 9.56 -5.72
CA ILE A 22 -9.72 10.59 -6.46
C ILE A 22 -10.31 11.61 -5.48
N VAL A 23 -10.90 11.14 -4.38
CA VAL A 23 -11.45 12.03 -3.34
C VAL A 23 -10.35 12.91 -2.75
N TYR A 24 -9.15 12.36 -2.48
CA TYR A 24 -8.00 13.11 -2.00
C TYR A 24 -7.62 14.27 -2.93
N ILE A 25 -7.55 14.00 -4.24
CA ILE A 25 -7.23 15.01 -5.26
C ILE A 25 -8.28 16.12 -5.22
N GLY A 26 -9.56 15.77 -5.19
CA GLY A 26 -10.65 16.74 -5.09
C GLY A 26 -10.56 17.59 -3.82
N LEU A 27 -10.27 16.97 -2.67
CA LEU A 27 -10.15 17.66 -1.39
C LEU A 27 -8.95 18.61 -1.34
N GLN A 28 -7.81 18.20 -1.89
CA GLN A 28 -6.61 19.04 -2.00
C GLN A 28 -6.85 20.27 -2.88
N ILE A 29 -7.56 20.12 -4.00
CA ILE A 29 -7.93 21.24 -4.86
C ILE A 29 -8.90 22.17 -4.13
N TYR A 30 -9.94 21.61 -3.49
CA TYR A 30 -10.91 22.38 -2.72
C TYR A 30 -10.23 23.19 -1.61
N TYR A 31 -9.38 22.55 -0.79
CA TYR A 31 -8.62 23.20 0.27
C TYR A 31 -7.72 24.32 -0.28
N GLY A 32 -7.00 24.04 -1.38
CA GLY A 32 -6.16 25.03 -2.05
C GLY A 32 -6.91 26.28 -2.49
N ILE A 33 -8.12 26.12 -3.04
CA ILE A 33 -8.97 27.23 -3.49
C ILE A 33 -9.56 27.99 -2.30
N VAL A 34 -10.17 27.29 -1.34
CA VAL A 34 -10.88 27.91 -0.20
C VAL A 34 -9.95 28.68 0.71
N TYR A 35 -8.79 28.10 1.04
CA TYR A 35 -7.82 28.72 1.95
C TYR A 35 -6.76 29.55 1.22
N LYS A 36 -6.93 29.77 -0.10
CA LYS A 36 -6.00 30.52 -0.96
C LYS A 36 -4.54 30.10 -0.79
N VAL A 37 -4.32 28.79 -0.61
CA VAL A 37 -2.98 28.24 -0.46
C VAL A 37 -2.27 28.33 -1.80
N ALA A 38 -0.97 28.65 -1.78
CA ALA A 38 -0.19 28.76 -2.99
C ALA A 38 -0.28 27.48 -3.84
N PRO A 39 -0.54 27.59 -5.15
CA PRO A 39 -0.96 26.45 -5.96
C PRO A 39 0.09 25.34 -6.04
N TYR A 40 1.37 25.69 -5.96
CA TYR A 40 2.45 24.70 -5.96
C TYR A 40 2.34 23.71 -4.79
N LYS A 41 1.80 24.10 -3.62
CA LYS A 41 1.73 23.22 -2.44
C LYS A 41 0.79 22.04 -2.67
N PHE A 42 -0.44 22.29 -3.11
CA PHE A 42 -1.39 21.21 -3.37
C PHE A 42 -1.00 20.40 -4.61
N ILE A 43 -0.38 21.02 -5.61
CA ILE A 43 0.16 20.32 -6.79
C ILE A 43 1.26 19.33 -6.36
N CYS A 44 2.23 19.76 -5.56
CA CYS A 44 3.29 18.88 -5.05
C CYS A 44 2.71 17.73 -4.23
N ASN A 45 1.66 17.99 -3.43
CA ASN A 45 1.04 16.97 -2.61
C ASN A 45 0.29 15.92 -3.47
N ILE A 46 -0.49 16.36 -4.47
CA ILE A 46 -1.13 15.47 -5.44
C ILE A 46 -0.09 14.66 -6.21
N ALA A 47 0.98 15.32 -6.69
CA ALA A 47 2.06 14.65 -7.41
C ALA A 47 2.75 13.60 -6.53
N GLY A 48 2.98 13.90 -5.25
CA GLY A 48 3.53 12.95 -4.28
C GLY A 48 2.65 11.70 -4.12
N VAL A 49 1.33 11.88 -3.97
CA VAL A 49 0.40 10.74 -3.86
C VAL A 49 0.38 9.91 -5.13
N VAL A 50 0.30 10.55 -6.31
CA VAL A 50 0.33 9.85 -7.60
C VAL A 50 1.63 9.06 -7.75
N LEU A 51 2.78 9.68 -7.41
CA LEU A 51 4.08 9.04 -7.51
C LEU A 51 4.18 7.82 -6.60
N ILE A 52 3.72 7.91 -5.35
CA ILE A 52 3.73 6.78 -4.41
C ILE A 52 2.75 5.69 -4.85
N TYR A 53 1.56 6.07 -5.31
CA TYR A 53 0.57 5.13 -5.84
C TYR A 53 1.12 4.33 -7.02
N VAL A 54 1.72 5.02 -8.00
CA VAL A 54 2.33 4.39 -9.18
C VAL A 54 3.55 3.57 -8.77
N GLY A 55 4.44 4.12 -7.92
CA GLY A 55 5.63 3.44 -7.42
C GLY A 55 5.31 2.11 -6.74
N LEU A 56 4.35 2.08 -5.81
CA LEU A 56 3.89 0.86 -5.16
C LEU A 56 3.21 -0.11 -6.14
N SER A 57 2.55 0.40 -7.18
CA SER A 57 1.94 -0.43 -8.23
C SER A 57 3.01 -1.08 -9.13
N LEU A 58 4.08 -0.36 -9.47
CA LEU A 58 5.24 -0.90 -10.21
C LEU A 58 5.99 -1.93 -9.37
N VAL A 59 6.19 -1.65 -8.09
CA VAL A 59 6.79 -2.58 -7.12
C VAL A 59 5.95 -3.88 -7.05
N SER A 60 4.61 -3.77 -7.08
CA SER A 60 3.71 -4.93 -7.15
C SER A 60 3.89 -5.80 -8.40
N CYS A 61 4.43 -5.26 -9.50
CA CYS A 61 4.73 -6.03 -10.71
C CYS A 61 6.00 -6.88 -10.59
N GLN A 62 6.91 -6.55 -9.65
CA GLN A 62 8.19 -7.27 -9.44
C GLN A 62 8.35 -7.78 -7.99
N PRO A 63 7.48 -8.69 -7.51
CA PRO A 63 7.54 -9.20 -6.14
C PRO A 63 8.85 -9.94 -5.81
N GLU A 64 9.52 -10.48 -6.83
CA GLU A 64 10.81 -11.18 -6.73
C GLU A 64 11.90 -10.28 -6.12
N LYS A 65 11.95 -9.01 -6.56
CA LYS A 65 12.95 -8.04 -6.09
C LYS A 65 12.70 -7.57 -4.67
N ILE A 66 11.44 -7.49 -4.26
CA ILE A 66 11.04 -7.05 -2.92
C ILE A 66 11.47 -8.10 -1.90
N ASN A 67 11.10 -9.35 -2.17
CA ASN A 67 11.35 -10.43 -1.24
C ASN A 67 12.78 -11.00 -1.34
N ARG A 68 13.60 -10.47 -2.27
CA ARG A 68 14.95 -10.96 -2.62
C ARG A 68 14.99 -12.48 -2.85
N LEU A 69 13.94 -13.02 -3.47
CA LEU A 69 13.83 -14.44 -3.76
C LEU A 69 14.16 -14.71 -5.23
N PRO A 70 14.78 -15.87 -5.55
CA PRO A 70 14.89 -16.32 -6.93
C PRO A 70 13.49 -16.55 -7.52
N LYS A 71 13.35 -16.35 -8.83
CA LYS A 71 12.07 -16.45 -9.55
C LYS A 71 11.41 -17.83 -9.40
N GLU A 72 12.22 -18.87 -9.21
CA GLU A 72 11.81 -20.26 -9.02
C GLU A 72 10.98 -20.46 -7.75
N VAL A 73 11.28 -19.67 -6.72
CA VAL A 73 10.67 -19.75 -5.39
C VAL A 73 9.55 -18.70 -5.23
N CYS A 74 9.59 -17.62 -6.00
CA CYS A 74 8.58 -16.56 -6.00
C CYS A 74 7.36 -16.88 -6.90
N VAL A 75 6.82 -18.09 -6.77
CA VAL A 75 5.66 -18.57 -7.54
C VAL A 75 4.49 -18.96 -6.63
N GLY A 76 3.30 -19.13 -7.23
CA GLY A 76 2.11 -19.60 -6.52
C GLY A 76 1.72 -18.73 -5.31
N LYS A 77 1.69 -19.34 -4.13
CA LYS A 77 1.24 -18.71 -2.88
C LYS A 77 2.18 -17.58 -2.44
N VAL A 78 3.50 -17.70 -2.59
CA VAL A 78 4.49 -16.68 -2.21
C VAL A 78 4.22 -15.38 -2.95
N ARG A 79 4.10 -15.46 -4.29
CA ARG A 79 3.78 -14.31 -5.13
C ARG A 79 2.45 -13.66 -4.73
N LYS A 80 1.42 -14.46 -4.45
CA LYS A 80 0.10 -13.97 -4.03
C LYS A 80 0.19 -13.20 -2.70
N TYR A 81 0.98 -13.68 -1.74
CA TYR A 81 1.20 -13.00 -0.46
C TYR A 81 1.99 -11.70 -0.61
N SER A 82 3.09 -11.68 -1.38
CA SER A 82 3.87 -10.46 -1.61
C SER A 82 3.03 -9.37 -2.29
N VAL A 83 2.27 -9.71 -3.33
CA VAL A 83 1.40 -8.74 -4.02
C VAL A 83 0.29 -8.24 -3.07
N ARG A 84 -0.28 -9.13 -2.26
CA ARG A 84 -1.30 -8.74 -1.27
C ARG A 84 -0.74 -7.81 -0.20
N MET A 85 0.48 -8.05 0.27
CA MET A 85 1.18 -7.18 1.21
C MET A 85 1.30 -5.76 0.66
N ILE A 86 1.82 -5.61 -0.57
CA ILE A 86 2.05 -4.28 -1.18
C ILE A 86 0.72 -3.54 -1.39
N ARG A 87 -0.34 -4.24 -1.80
CA ARG A 87 -1.67 -3.63 -1.94
C ARG A 87 -2.23 -3.13 -0.60
N LEU A 88 -2.01 -3.87 0.48
CA LEU A 88 -2.42 -3.43 1.82
C LEU A 88 -1.60 -2.23 2.30
N VAL A 89 -0.29 -2.27 2.11
CA VAL A 89 0.60 -1.12 2.42
C VAL A 89 0.15 0.11 1.63
N LYS A 90 -0.14 -0.05 0.33
CA LYS A 90 -0.68 1.02 -0.53
C LYS A 90 -2.00 1.58 -0.01
N LEU A 91 -2.93 0.72 0.42
CA LEU A 91 -4.20 1.16 1.00
C LEU A 91 -4.00 1.93 2.31
N VAL A 92 -3.20 1.40 3.23
CA VAL A 92 -2.88 2.06 4.50
C VAL A 92 -2.20 3.40 4.27
N PHE A 93 -1.33 3.48 3.27
CA PHE A 93 -0.68 4.72 2.88
C PHE A 93 -1.69 5.77 2.39
N ILE A 94 -2.60 5.41 1.48
CA ILE A 94 -3.63 6.34 0.98
C ILE A 94 -4.55 6.82 2.11
N ILE A 95 -5.00 5.90 2.97
CA ILE A 95 -5.81 6.25 4.15
C ILE A 95 -5.02 7.15 5.09
N GLY A 96 -3.73 6.83 5.31
CA GLY A 96 -2.79 7.60 6.09
C GLY A 96 -2.59 9.03 5.60
N LEU A 97 -2.73 9.29 4.30
CA LEU A 97 -2.67 10.65 3.75
C LEU A 97 -4.03 11.35 3.73
N MET A 98 -5.13 10.58 3.62
CA MET A 98 -6.48 11.11 3.66
C MET A 98 -6.84 11.73 5.00
N VAL A 99 -6.44 11.13 6.13
CA VAL A 99 -6.80 11.65 7.46
C VAL A 99 -6.20 13.03 7.75
N PRO A 100 -4.90 13.30 7.53
CA PRO A 100 -4.35 14.65 7.62
C PRO A 100 -5.06 15.63 6.69
N CYS A 101 -5.35 15.23 5.44
CA CYS A 101 -6.04 16.10 4.48
C CYS A 101 -7.46 16.47 4.93
N VAL A 102 -8.20 15.56 5.56
CA VAL A 102 -9.51 15.84 6.15
C VAL A 102 -9.34 16.69 7.42
N GLY A 103 -8.32 16.41 8.24
CA GLY A 103 -7.95 17.22 9.40
C GLY A 103 -7.69 18.68 9.04
N ASP A 104 -6.91 18.92 7.99
CA ASP A 104 -6.62 20.26 7.47
C ASP A 104 -7.91 21.01 7.05
N VAL A 105 -8.87 20.31 6.44
CA VAL A 105 -10.17 20.90 6.04
C VAL A 105 -11.05 21.21 7.26
N ILE A 106 -11.00 20.39 8.31
CA ILE A 106 -11.78 20.58 9.55
C ILE A 106 -11.07 21.59 10.49
N GLY A 107 -9.81 21.94 10.21
CA GLY A 107 -8.99 22.82 11.06
C GLY A 107 -8.45 22.11 12.30
N ILE A 108 -8.35 20.77 12.27
CA ILE A 108 -7.76 19.97 13.34
C ILE A 108 -6.28 19.77 13.02
N GLU A 109 -5.41 20.26 13.89
CA GLU A 109 -3.97 19.99 13.82
C GLU A 109 -3.72 18.51 14.17
N LEU A 110 -3.36 17.72 13.15
CA LEU A 110 -2.92 16.34 13.37
C LEU A 110 -1.51 16.35 13.96
N LYS A 111 -1.36 15.81 15.18
CA LYS A 111 -0.05 15.65 15.82
C LYS A 111 0.86 14.67 15.06
N ASP A 112 2.16 14.88 15.16
CA ASP A 112 3.22 13.99 14.62
C ASP A 112 3.03 12.50 14.98
N ALA A 113 2.37 12.23 16.12
CA ALA A 113 1.98 10.89 16.56
C ALA A 113 1.17 10.11 15.51
N TYR A 114 0.36 10.80 14.68
CA TYR A 114 -0.40 10.15 13.63
C TYR A 114 0.49 9.62 12.50
N SER A 115 1.48 10.42 12.07
CA SER A 115 2.45 9.97 11.07
C SER A 115 3.23 8.75 11.57
N LEU A 116 3.62 8.78 12.85
CA LEU A 116 4.27 7.64 13.50
C LEU A 116 3.37 6.39 13.54
N LEU A 117 2.06 6.56 13.78
CA LEU A 117 1.08 5.46 13.74
C LEU A 117 0.99 4.85 12.34
N VAL A 118 0.90 5.67 11.28
CA VAL A 118 0.85 5.17 9.89
C VAL A 118 2.12 4.40 9.54
N ILE A 119 3.29 4.94 9.90
CA ILE A 119 4.58 4.27 9.69
C ILE A 119 4.63 2.95 10.47
N ALA A 120 4.23 2.94 11.74
CA ALA A 120 4.18 1.73 12.56
C ALA A 120 3.23 0.68 11.95
N ALA A 121 2.06 1.08 11.45
CA ALA A 121 1.12 0.18 10.80
C ALA A 121 1.73 -0.44 9.51
N ILE A 122 2.41 0.36 8.68
CA ILE A 122 3.11 -0.13 7.48
C ILE A 122 4.20 -1.14 7.86
N LEU A 123 4.98 -0.85 8.89
CA LEU A 123 6.04 -1.74 9.37
C LEU A 123 5.47 -3.07 9.89
N VAL A 124 4.43 -3.02 10.73
CA VAL A 124 3.78 -4.23 11.27
C VAL A 124 3.23 -5.10 10.15
N ILE A 125 2.56 -4.51 9.16
CA ILE A 125 2.04 -5.24 7.99
C ILE A 125 3.18 -5.90 7.22
N THR A 126 4.24 -5.13 6.93
CA THR A 126 5.40 -5.62 6.17
C THR A 126 6.05 -6.80 6.87
N VAL A 127 6.41 -6.64 8.14
CA VAL A 127 7.07 -7.68 8.95
C VAL A 127 6.19 -8.93 9.09
N PHE A 128 4.88 -8.75 9.31
CA PHE A 128 3.94 -9.86 9.42
C PHE A 128 3.89 -10.70 8.14
N TYR A 129 3.78 -10.06 6.98
CA TYR A 129 3.72 -10.76 5.70
C TYR A 129 5.07 -11.36 5.30
N GLU A 130 6.19 -10.67 5.54
CA GLU A 130 7.53 -11.23 5.34
C GLU A 130 7.74 -12.49 6.19
N TYR A 131 7.38 -12.44 7.47
CA TYR A 131 7.47 -13.59 8.36
C TYR A 131 6.61 -14.76 7.86
N ARG A 132 5.39 -14.50 7.40
CA ARG A 132 4.50 -15.52 6.82
C ARG A 132 5.06 -16.13 5.54
N ILE A 133 5.73 -15.34 4.70
CA ILE A 133 6.39 -15.83 3.49
C ILE A 133 7.57 -16.73 3.87
N ILE A 134 8.43 -16.31 4.80
CA ILE A 134 9.57 -17.11 5.28
C ILE A 134 9.10 -18.44 5.87
N GLN A 135 8.02 -18.43 6.68
CA GLN A 135 7.44 -19.65 7.21
C GLN A 135 6.92 -20.60 6.12
N LEU A 136 6.29 -20.04 5.07
CA LEU A 136 5.81 -20.83 3.95
C LEU A 136 6.98 -21.53 3.22
N LEU A 137 8.06 -20.79 2.97
CA LEU A 137 9.26 -21.32 2.31
C LEU A 137 9.95 -22.42 3.11
N ARG A 138 10.06 -22.22 4.43
CA ARG A 138 10.63 -23.23 5.34
C ARG A 138 9.81 -24.52 5.34
N ASN A 139 8.48 -24.42 5.30
CA ASN A 139 7.60 -25.59 5.25
C ASN A 139 7.69 -26.32 3.90
N ASP A 140 7.75 -25.60 2.78
CA ASP A 140 7.94 -26.22 1.45
C ASP A 140 9.29 -26.96 1.34
N HIS A 141 10.37 -26.43 1.95
CA HIS A 141 11.66 -27.14 2.02
C HIS A 141 11.63 -28.39 2.90
N HIS A 142 10.82 -28.41 3.97
CA HIS A 142 10.64 -29.60 4.80
C HIS A 142 9.90 -30.72 4.03
N ASP A 143 8.92 -30.37 3.20
CA ASP A 143 8.15 -31.34 2.40
C ASP A 143 9.00 -31.97 1.27
N GLN A 144 9.92 -31.20 0.67
CA GLN A 144 10.86 -31.72 -0.34
C GLN A 144 12.00 -32.58 0.22
N GLY A 145 12.16 -32.63 1.54
CA GLY A 145 13.23 -33.36 2.24
C GLY A 145 12.82 -34.71 2.83
N GLN A 146 11.60 -35.19 2.57
CA GLN A 146 11.11 -36.45 3.14
C GLN A 146 11.21 -37.59 2.10
N PRO A 147 11.96 -38.68 2.38
CA PRO A 147 12.19 -39.80 1.45
C PRO A 147 10.94 -40.67 1.22
#